data_AF-A0A423XPQ7-F1
#
_entry.id   AF-A0A423XPQ7-F1
#
_cell.length_a   1.000
_cell.length_b   1.000
_cell.length_c   1.000
_cell.angle_alpha   90.00
_cell.angle_beta   90.00
_cell.angle_gamma   90.00
#
_symmetry.space_group_name_H-M   'P 1'
#
loop_
_entity.id
_entity.type
_entity.pdbx_description
1 polymer ?
#
loop_
_entity_poly.entity_id
_entity_poly.type
_entity_poly.pdbx_seq_one_letter_code
_entity_poly.pdbx_strand_id
1 'polypeptide(L)'
;GLGKAGTVNMGAYAIAAKTTGVTDDGTAGDLLEADNVGNGNATAWKKSTTGVTKPGARTFTTAVTGEVAPKAFKVGVFPLKVTAAVQGTDILKITDDTDLDGLATISLSYI
;
A
#
# COMPACT_ATOMS: atom_id res chain seq x y z
N GLY A 1 -4.12 -5.47 -12.44
CA GLY A 1 -5.30 -4.97 -13.17
C GLY A 1 -6.54 -5.36 -12.39
N LEU A 2 -7.72 -4.97 -12.88
CA LEU A 2 -9.02 -5.41 -12.36
C LEU A 2 -9.66 -6.47 -13.27
N GLY A 3 -8.84 -7.39 -13.77
CA GLY A 3 -9.28 -8.37 -14.77
C GLY A 3 -9.35 -7.89 -16.21
N LYS A 4 -9.95 -8.75 -17.05
CA LYS A 4 -10.16 -8.54 -18.48
C LYS A 4 -11.55 -8.96 -18.93
N ALA A 5 -12.13 -8.18 -19.84
CA ALA A 5 -13.29 -8.56 -20.65
C ALA A 5 -12.78 -8.98 -22.04
N GLY A 6 -12.67 -10.29 -22.28
CA GLY A 6 -11.96 -10.83 -23.43
C GLY A 6 -10.49 -10.39 -23.42
N THR A 7 -10.09 -9.57 -24.39
CA THR A 7 -8.71 -9.04 -24.49
C THR A 7 -8.54 -7.64 -23.89
N VAL A 8 -9.62 -6.99 -23.45
CA VAL A 8 -9.60 -5.61 -22.95
C VAL A 8 -9.38 -5.61 -21.44
N ASN A 9 -8.41 -4.84 -20.95
CA ASN A 9 -8.25 -4.63 -19.52
C ASN A 9 -9.44 -3.87 -18.96
N MET A 10 -10.08 -4.41 -17.92
CA MET A 10 -11.25 -3.78 -17.31
C MET A 10 -10.90 -2.59 -16.43
N GLY A 11 -9.63 -2.46 -16.05
CA GLY A 11 -9.19 -1.37 -15.21
C GLY A 11 -7.90 -1.66 -14.49
N ALA A 12 -7.56 -0.74 -13.61
CA ALA A 12 -6.41 -0.84 -12.72
C ALA A 12 -6.82 -0.43 -11.31
N TYR A 13 -6.02 -0.84 -10.34
CA TYR A 13 -6.11 -0.34 -8.98
C TYR A 13 -4.75 0.10 -8.50
N ALA A 14 -4.76 1.03 -7.55
CA ALA A 14 -3.59 1.46 -6.80
C ALA A 14 -3.87 1.27 -5.31
N ILE A 15 -2.84 0.86 -4.58
CA ILE A 15 -2.86 0.74 -3.12
C ILE A 15 -1.93 1.81 -2.56
N ALA A 16 -2.39 2.55 -1.56
CA ALA A 16 -1.57 3.43 -0.74
C ALA A 16 -1.79 3.08 0.74
N ALA A 17 -0.76 3.23 1.57
CA ALA A 17 -0.96 3.29 3.01
C ALA A 17 -1.64 4.63 3.36
N LYS A 18 -2.51 4.66 4.36
CA LYS A 18 -2.99 5.91 4.92
C LYS A 18 -1.91 6.49 5.82
N THR A 19 -1.70 7.79 5.75
CA THR A 19 -0.77 8.53 6.63
C THR A 19 -1.37 8.79 8.03
N THR A 20 -2.60 8.35 8.27
CA THR A 20 -3.36 8.52 9.52
C THR A 20 -3.98 7.19 9.94
N GLY A 21 -4.22 7.04 11.24
CA GLY A 21 -4.77 5.82 11.82
C GLY A 21 -3.76 4.68 11.93
N VAL A 22 -2.47 4.98 11.78
CA VAL A 22 -1.39 4.03 12.08
C VAL A 22 -1.26 3.88 13.59
N THR A 23 -1.16 2.63 14.06
CA THR A 23 -0.93 2.35 15.47
C THR A 23 0.13 1.27 15.70
N ASP A 24 0.87 1.40 16.79
CA ASP A 24 1.75 0.40 17.38
C ASP A 24 1.27 0.04 18.78
N ASP A 25 0.96 -1.24 19.00
CA ASP A 25 0.47 -1.76 20.27
C ASP A 25 -0.72 -0.95 20.84
N GLY A 26 -1.58 -0.45 19.95
CA GLY A 26 -2.76 0.36 20.27
C GLY A 26 -2.48 1.86 20.47
N THR A 27 -1.22 2.30 20.39
CA THR A 27 -0.82 3.71 20.48
C THR A 27 -0.74 4.31 19.09
N ALA A 28 -1.19 5.56 18.92
CA ALA A 28 -1.07 6.27 17.65
C ALA A 28 0.41 6.54 17.31
N GLY A 29 0.77 6.29 16.05
CA GLY A 29 2.12 6.48 15.54
C GLY A 29 2.12 7.16 14.16
N ASP A 30 3.29 7.60 13.73
CA ASP A 30 3.50 8.17 12.41
C ASP A 30 3.84 7.07 11.40
N LEU A 31 3.21 7.10 10.22
CA LEU A 31 3.62 6.25 9.10
C LEU A 31 5.02 6.67 8.65
N LEU A 32 6.00 5.79 8.78
CA LEU A 32 7.33 5.96 8.22
C LEU A 32 7.49 5.17 6.92
N GLU A 33 8.32 5.67 6.03
CA GLU A 33 8.69 5.02 4.78
C GLU A 33 10.20 5.02 4.57
N ALA A 34 10.67 3.97 3.92
CA ALA A 34 12.02 3.88 3.37
C ALA A 34 11.98 3.02 2.10
N ASP A 35 12.83 3.36 1.14
CA ASP A 35 13.02 2.56 -0.07
C ASP A 35 14.24 1.64 0.11
N ASN A 36 14.15 0.39 -0.34
CA ASN A 36 15.23 -0.60 -0.41
C ASN A 36 15.89 -0.95 0.95
N VAL A 37 15.08 -1.05 2.02
CA VAL A 37 15.53 -1.49 3.35
C VAL A 37 16.05 -2.93 3.28
N GLY A 38 17.22 -3.19 3.86
CA GLY A 38 17.82 -4.54 3.96
C GLY A 38 18.82 -4.90 2.86
N ASN A 39 18.92 -4.13 1.77
CA ASN A 39 19.86 -4.37 0.67
C ASN A 39 21.28 -3.77 0.93
N GLY A 40 21.77 -3.82 2.17
CA GLY A 40 23.03 -3.15 2.56
C GLY A 40 22.96 -1.61 2.54
N ASN A 41 21.79 -1.05 2.23
CA ASN A 41 21.50 0.38 2.25
C ASN A 41 20.62 0.66 3.48
N ALA A 42 21.20 1.32 4.48
CA ALA A 42 20.45 1.86 5.61
C ALA A 42 19.80 3.18 5.17
N THR A 43 18.76 3.11 4.35
CA THR A 43 18.01 4.31 3.96
C THR A 43 17.45 4.96 5.23
N ALA A 44 17.63 6.27 5.37
CA ALA A 44 17.06 7.01 6.48
C ALA A 44 15.53 6.94 6.38
N TRP A 45 14.91 6.31 7.37
CA TRP A 45 13.46 6.36 7.55
C TRP A 45 13.00 7.81 7.60
N LYS A 46 11.87 8.08 6.98
CA LYS A 46 11.25 9.40 6.99
C LYS A 46 9.75 9.27 7.14
N LYS A 47 9.11 10.31 7.67
CA LYS A 47 7.65 10.37 7.72
C LYS A 47 7.07 10.35 6.32
N SER A 48 6.13 9.45 6.07
CA SER A 48 5.39 9.38 4.81
C SER A 48 4.32 10.47 4.78
N THR A 49 4.33 11.28 3.74
CA THR A 49 3.33 12.34 3.52
C THR A 49 2.21 11.93 2.57
N THR A 50 2.42 10.85 1.82
CA THR A 50 1.48 10.40 0.76
C THR A 50 1.08 8.93 0.88
N GLY A 51 1.86 8.10 1.59
CA GLY A 51 1.63 6.66 1.70
C GLY A 51 1.73 5.90 0.37
N VAL A 52 2.33 6.51 -0.67
CA VAL A 52 2.47 5.90 -2.00
C VAL A 52 3.28 4.60 -1.90
N THR A 53 2.72 3.50 -2.39
CA THR A 53 3.46 2.24 -2.50
C THR A 53 4.45 2.29 -3.67
N LYS A 54 5.60 1.63 -3.54
CA LYS A 54 6.47 1.25 -4.67
C LYS A 54 6.73 -0.25 -4.55
N PRO A 55 6.00 -1.09 -5.29
CA PRO A 55 6.16 -2.54 -5.22
C PRO A 55 7.62 -2.96 -5.36
N GLY A 56 8.09 -3.82 -4.46
CA GLY A 56 9.48 -4.31 -4.45
C GLY A 56 10.53 -3.34 -3.90
N ALA A 57 10.18 -2.09 -3.57
CA ALA A 57 11.12 -1.08 -3.09
C ALA A 57 10.69 -0.41 -1.77
N ARG A 58 9.44 0.05 -1.65
CA ARG A 58 8.97 0.82 -0.48
C ARG A 58 8.59 -0.13 0.64
N THR A 59 9.18 0.10 1.81
CA THR A 59 8.77 -0.50 3.08
C THR A 59 8.13 0.57 3.96
N PHE A 60 7.06 0.19 4.67
CA PHE A 60 6.44 1.04 5.68
C PHE A 60 6.67 0.47 7.07
N THR A 61 6.79 1.35 8.06
CA THR A 61 6.78 1.03 9.49
C THR A 61 6.16 2.18 10.26
N THR A 62 6.17 2.11 11.59
CA THR A 62 5.67 3.17 12.47
C THR A 62 6.76 3.66 13.41
N ALA A 63 6.57 4.88 13.90
CA ALA A 63 7.37 5.49 14.96
C ALA A 63 6.49 6.30 15.89
N VAL A 64 7.07 6.68 17.04
CA VAL A 64 6.47 7.69 17.92
C VAL A 64 6.21 8.96 17.10
N THR A 65 5.06 9.60 17.31
CA THR A 65 4.70 10.81 16.58
C THR A 65 5.79 11.89 16.68
N GLY A 66 6.22 12.41 15.53
CA GLY A 66 7.28 13.41 15.42
C GLY A 66 8.69 12.83 15.31
N GLU A 67 8.86 11.53 15.55
CA GLU A 67 10.13 10.84 15.38
C GLU A 67 10.25 10.16 14.01
N VAL A 68 11.49 9.84 13.63
CA VAL A 68 11.80 9.14 12.38
C VAL A 68 12.54 7.82 12.60
N ALA A 69 12.77 7.43 13.85
CA ALA A 69 13.32 6.14 14.19
C ALA A 69 12.17 5.11 14.29
N PRO A 70 12.21 3.98 13.56
CA PRO A 70 11.19 2.94 13.69
C PRO A 70 11.04 2.45 15.13
N LYS A 71 9.80 2.29 15.57
CA LYS A 71 9.48 1.72 16.87
C LYS A 71 9.21 0.22 16.74
N ALA A 72 9.75 -0.57 17.67
CA ALA A 72 9.39 -1.98 17.77
C ALA A 72 7.97 -2.12 18.34
N PHE A 73 7.18 -3.04 17.79
CA PHE A 73 5.80 -3.30 18.19
C PHE A 73 5.45 -4.79 18.03
N LYS A 74 4.43 -5.25 18.75
CA LYS A 74 3.88 -6.61 18.58
C LYS A 74 2.66 -6.61 17.66
N VAL A 75 1.84 -5.57 17.71
CA VAL A 75 0.66 -5.39 16.88
C VAL A 75 0.77 -4.04 16.16
N GLY A 76 0.88 -4.08 14.83
CA GLY A 76 0.88 -2.90 13.98
C GLY A 76 -0.39 -2.80 13.15
N VAL A 77 -1.04 -1.64 13.16
CA VAL A 77 -2.16 -1.34 12.27
C VAL A 77 -1.71 -0.33 11.23
N PHE A 78 -1.77 -0.72 9.95
CA PHE A 78 -1.43 0.12 8.80
C PHE A 78 -2.63 0.17 7.85
N PRO A 79 -3.55 1.14 8.01
CA PRO A 79 -4.73 1.20 7.16
C PRO A 79 -4.35 1.42 5.70
N LEU A 80 -4.97 0.68 4.79
CA LEU A 80 -4.75 0.83 3.35
C LEU A 80 -5.91 1.58 2.70
N LYS A 81 -5.61 2.36 1.67
CA LYS A 81 -6.56 2.91 0.71
C LYS A 81 -6.36 2.21 -0.62
N VAL A 82 -7.39 1.55 -1.11
CA VAL A 82 -7.44 0.98 -2.47
C VAL A 82 -8.28 1.89 -3.33
N THR A 83 -7.74 2.31 -4.47
CA THR A 83 -8.47 3.11 -5.46
C THR A 83 -8.53 2.32 -6.75
N ALA A 84 -9.73 2.10 -7.27
CA ALA A 84 -9.99 1.41 -8.52
C ALA A 84 -10.34 2.45 -9.61
N ALA A 85 -9.81 2.24 -10.80
CA ALA A 85 -10.24 2.93 -12.02
C ALA A 85 -10.72 1.85 -12.99
N VAL A 86 -11.98 1.94 -13.39
CA VAL A 86 -12.63 1.01 -14.31
C VAL A 86 -12.67 1.65 -15.69
N GLN A 87 -12.41 0.84 -16.71
CA GLN A 87 -12.46 1.23 -18.10
C GLN A 87 -13.90 1.63 -18.49
N GLY A 88 -14.02 2.60 -19.41
CA GLY A 88 -15.32 3.05 -19.91
C GLY A 88 -16.18 1.90 -20.43
N THR A 89 -17.47 1.92 -20.09
CA THR A 89 -18.43 0.87 -20.45
C THR A 89 -18.71 0.81 -21.96
N ASP A 90 -18.51 1.92 -22.66
CA ASP A 90 -18.52 2.04 -24.12
C ASP A 90 -17.44 1.18 -24.80
N ILE A 91 -16.28 1.04 -24.15
CA ILE A 91 -15.16 0.24 -24.65
C ILE A 91 -15.29 -1.22 -24.25
N LEU A 92 -15.77 -1.50 -23.03
CA LEU A 92 -15.87 -2.87 -22.53
C LEU A 92 -17.01 -3.69 -23.17
N LYS A 93 -17.98 -3.04 -23.86
CA LYS A 93 -19.17 -3.67 -24.44
C LYS A 93 -19.81 -4.70 -23.49
N ILE A 94 -19.87 -4.36 -22.20
CA ILE A 94 -20.35 -5.27 -21.15
C ILE A 94 -21.86 -5.43 -21.31
N THR A 95 -22.27 -6.60 -21.78
CA THR A 95 -23.68 -7.01 -21.86
C THR A 95 -24.08 -7.96 -20.73
N ASP A 96 -23.11 -8.48 -19.98
CA ASP A 96 -23.27 -9.46 -18.91
C ASP A 96 -22.50 -9.04 -17.65
N ASP A 97 -22.92 -9.51 -16.47
CA ASP A 97 -22.21 -9.28 -15.22
C ASP A 97 -20.75 -9.78 -15.34
N THR A 98 -19.79 -8.92 -14.97
CA THR A 98 -18.37 -9.26 -15.01
C THR A 98 -17.72 -8.91 -13.68
N ASP A 99 -17.06 -9.90 -13.07
CA ASP A 99 -16.34 -9.72 -11.82
C ASP A 99 -15.06 -8.89 -12.02
N LEU A 100 -14.81 -7.94 -11.11
CA LEU A 100 -13.56 -7.20 -11.05
C LEU A 100 -12.59 -7.93 -10.12
N ASP A 101 -11.51 -8.48 -10.66
CA ASP A 101 -10.50 -9.21 -9.88
C ASP A 101 -9.15 -8.47 -9.83
N GLY A 102 -8.62 -8.27 -8.62
CA GLY A 102 -7.33 -7.64 -8.40
C GLY A 102 -6.56 -8.35 -7.30
N LEU A 103 -5.31 -8.72 -7.56
CA LEU A 103 -4.46 -9.46 -6.62
C LEU A 103 -3.21 -8.66 -6.27
N ALA A 104 -3.02 -8.39 -4.98
CA ALA A 104 -1.79 -7.83 -4.44
C ALA A 104 -1.20 -8.78 -3.40
N THR A 105 0.13 -8.91 -3.40
CA THR A 105 0.87 -9.58 -2.33
C THR A 105 1.45 -8.54 -1.40
N ILE A 106 1.24 -8.71 -0.10
CA ILE A 106 1.85 -7.90 0.95
C ILE A 106 2.90 -8.79 1.63
N SER A 107 4.11 -8.27 1.78
CA SER A 107 5.20 -8.95 2.47
C SER A 107 5.49 -8.25 3.79
N LEU A 108 5.69 -9.04 4.85
CA LEU A 108 6.11 -8.58 6.16
C LEU A 108 7.52 -9.10 6.43
N SER A 109 8.44 -8.19 6.73
CA SER A 109 9.76 -8.51 7.25
C SER A 109 9.79 -8.22 8.75
N TYR A 110 10.32 -9.15 9.53
CA TYR A 110 10.55 -8.97 10.97
C TYR A 110 12.02 -9.20 11.27
N ILE A 111 12.52 -8.54 12.32
CA ILE A 111 13.89 -8.65 12.83
C ILE A 111 13.87 -9.03 14.30
#